data_AF-A0A8H3GZY8-F1
#
_entry.id   AF-A0A8H3GZY8-F1
#
_cell.length_a   1.000
_cell.length_b   1.000
_cell.length_c   1.000
_cell.angle_alpha   90.00
_cell.angle_beta   90.00
_cell.angle_gamma   90.00
#
_symmetry.space_group_name_H-M   'P 1'
#
loop_
_entity.id
_entity.type
_entity.pdbx_description
1 polymer ?
#
loop_
_entity_poly.entity_id
_entity_poly.type
_entity_poly.pdbx_seq_one_letter_code
_entity_poly.pdbx_strand_id
1 'polypeptide(L)'
;MLPDGNDGEPWYSADTLLEEEIAGGSPLRIAVSFAFLSEGKIVELDHEIIKHSLYDNIELVAAVGNGLGRQGMFAQAVWFGKGGADWKWMKIGDIKNIVCASDGVFRLGTEPCIAVCTSTVPYFLTIPHPDYRDVWIRTLKTLWPTKQVDVKVWPLEGRRPVWWFDEYEHDWPFDKSENIQPLED
;
A
#
# COMPACT_ATOMS: atom_id res chain seq x y z
N MET A 1 -24.35 8.01 21.11
CA MET A 1 -23.77 9.29 20.67
C MET A 1 -22.33 9.00 20.30
N LEU A 2 -22.05 8.87 19.01
CA LEU A 2 -20.68 8.88 18.50
C LEU A 2 -20.25 10.35 18.45
N PRO A 3 -19.00 10.69 18.80
CA PRO A 3 -18.54 12.07 18.73
C PRO A 3 -18.53 12.51 17.26
N ASP A 4 -19.08 13.71 17.03
CA ASP A 4 -19.08 14.41 15.75
C ASP A 4 -17.68 14.45 15.15
N GLY A 5 -17.65 14.29 13.82
CA GLY A 5 -16.45 14.23 13.00
C GLY A 5 -15.52 15.42 13.23
N ASN A 6 -14.23 15.12 13.17
CA ASN A 6 -13.17 16.10 13.02
C ASN A 6 -13.26 16.72 11.62
N ASP A 7 -14.26 17.56 11.38
CA ASP A 7 -14.54 18.18 10.10
C ASP A 7 -13.67 19.43 9.95
N GLY A 8 -12.46 19.27 9.41
CA GLY A 8 -11.70 20.44 8.96
C GLY A 8 -10.32 20.15 8.38
N GLU A 9 -9.55 19.26 9.00
CA GLU A 9 -8.18 19.02 8.58
C GLU A 9 -8.03 17.69 7.83
N PRO A 10 -7.36 17.69 6.66
CA PRO A 10 -7.04 16.45 5.98
C PRO A 10 -6.17 15.54 6.85
N TRP A 11 -6.40 14.22 6.78
CA TRP A 11 -5.60 13.20 7.49
C TRP A 11 -4.22 12.95 6.86
N TYR A 12 -3.90 13.66 5.78
CA TYR A 12 -2.60 13.68 5.13
C TYR A 12 -1.90 15.03 5.35
N SER A 13 -0.57 15.04 5.30
CA SER A 13 0.22 16.25 5.57
C SER A 13 -0.08 17.38 4.59
N ALA A 14 -0.01 18.64 5.03
CA ALA A 14 -0.03 19.79 4.13
C ALA A 14 1.14 19.75 3.11
N ASP A 15 2.26 19.13 3.48
CA ASP A 15 3.45 18.91 2.63
C ASP A 15 3.32 17.65 1.74
N THR A 16 2.10 17.25 1.39
CA THR A 16 1.87 16.12 0.48
C THR A 16 2.41 16.44 -0.90
N LEU A 17 3.27 15.56 -1.42
CA LEU A 17 3.90 15.73 -2.72
C LEU A 17 2.95 15.32 -3.85
N LEU A 18 3.03 16.02 -4.97
CA LEU A 18 2.47 15.59 -6.25
C LEU A 18 3.36 14.51 -6.87
N GLU A 19 2.75 13.60 -7.63
CA GLU A 19 3.48 12.56 -8.35
C GLU A 19 4.61 13.11 -9.23
N GLU A 20 4.37 14.22 -9.93
CA GLU A 20 5.33 14.87 -10.84
C GLU A 20 6.60 15.36 -10.13
N GLU A 21 6.55 15.59 -8.81
CA GLU A 21 7.69 16.07 -8.02
C GLU A 21 8.75 14.98 -7.81
N ILE A 22 8.48 13.74 -8.24
CA ILE A 22 9.40 12.62 -8.06
C ILE A 22 10.05 12.24 -9.40
N ALA A 23 11.12 12.96 -9.74
CA ALA A 23 11.99 12.57 -10.85
C ALA A 23 12.83 11.33 -10.49
N GLY A 24 12.84 10.32 -11.37
CA GLY A 24 13.90 9.29 -11.40
C GLY A 24 13.85 8.20 -10.31
N GLY A 25 12.67 7.64 -10.02
CA GLY A 25 12.54 6.58 -9.03
C GLY A 25 12.27 5.17 -9.60
N SER A 26 12.15 4.20 -8.68
CA SER A 26 11.75 2.82 -8.98
C SER A 26 10.45 2.75 -9.79
N PRO A 27 10.35 1.82 -10.77
CA PRO A 27 9.09 1.55 -11.45
C PRO A 27 8.05 0.90 -10.53
N LEU A 28 8.45 0.32 -9.40
CA LEU A 28 7.54 -0.26 -8.42
C LEU A 28 7.41 0.63 -7.18
N ARG A 29 6.17 0.99 -6.84
CA ARG A 29 5.82 1.78 -5.66
C ARG A 29 4.80 1.05 -4.80
N ILE A 30 4.95 1.16 -3.48
CA ILE A 30 4.01 0.63 -2.51
C ILE A 30 3.22 1.79 -1.93
N ALA A 31 1.89 1.73 -2.02
CA ALA A 31 0.98 2.72 -1.46
C ALA A 31 0.26 2.12 -0.24
N VAL A 32 0.36 2.81 0.89
CA VAL A 32 -0.25 2.43 2.16
C VAL A 32 -1.02 3.59 2.76
N SER A 33 -1.96 3.27 3.66
CA SER A 33 -2.88 4.24 4.25
C SER A 33 -3.57 5.06 3.17
N PHE A 34 -4.03 4.38 2.11
CA PHE A 34 -4.49 5.04 0.90
C PHE A 34 -5.99 5.35 0.91
N ALA A 35 -6.39 6.35 0.13
CA ALA A 35 -7.79 6.59 -0.22
C ALA A 35 -7.89 7.20 -1.62
N PHE A 36 -9.03 6.96 -2.28
CA PHE A 36 -9.40 7.68 -3.49
C PHE A 36 -10.23 8.89 -3.12
N LEU A 37 -9.86 10.04 -3.67
CA LEU A 37 -10.52 11.33 -3.45
C LEU A 37 -10.99 11.92 -4.78
N SER A 38 -12.09 12.66 -4.75
CA SER A 38 -12.48 13.59 -5.80
C SER A 38 -12.85 14.91 -5.17
N GLU A 39 -12.24 16.01 -5.65
CA GLU A 39 -12.38 17.34 -5.05
C GLU A 39 -12.12 17.35 -3.52
N GLY A 40 -11.14 16.54 -3.08
CA GLY A 40 -10.77 16.40 -1.67
C GLY A 40 -11.70 15.51 -0.84
N LYS A 41 -12.75 14.91 -1.41
CA LYS A 41 -13.70 14.04 -0.71
C LYS A 41 -13.49 12.59 -1.06
N ILE A 42 -13.63 11.70 -0.08
CA ILE A 42 -13.57 10.25 -0.27
C ILE A 42 -14.60 9.82 -1.32
N VAL A 43 -14.15 9.02 -2.30
CA VAL A 43 -14.99 8.48 -3.37
C VAL A 43 -14.94 6.95 -3.42
N GLU A 44 -16.11 6.34 -3.61
CA GLU A 44 -16.23 4.91 -3.88
C GLU A 44 -15.96 4.65 -5.37
N LEU A 45 -15.06 3.73 -5.67
CA LEU A 45 -14.85 3.28 -7.04
C LEU A 45 -15.87 2.19 -7.34
N ASP A 46 -16.80 2.48 -8.25
CA ASP A 46 -17.80 1.53 -8.71
C ASP A 46 -17.37 0.83 -10.00
N HIS A 47 -18.19 -0.14 -10.42
CA HIS A 47 -17.93 -0.94 -11.62
C HIS A 47 -17.84 -0.08 -12.90
N GLU A 48 -18.65 0.98 -13.01
CA GLU A 48 -18.68 1.80 -14.22
C GLU A 48 -17.44 2.68 -14.32
N ILE A 49 -17.00 3.27 -13.19
CA ILE A 49 -15.76 4.04 -13.11
C ILE A 49 -14.58 3.19 -13.58
N ILE A 50 -14.44 1.97 -13.04
CA ILE A 50 -13.31 1.09 -13.40
C ILE A 50 -13.41 0.60 -14.84
N LYS A 51 -14.58 0.08 -15.25
CA LYS A 51 -14.79 -0.52 -16.56
C LYS A 51 -14.61 0.48 -17.70
N HIS A 52 -15.07 1.72 -17.50
CA HIS A 52 -14.98 2.78 -18.49
C HIS A 52 -13.76 3.69 -18.27
N SER A 53 -12.92 3.39 -17.27
CA SER A 53 -11.71 4.15 -16.93
C SER A 53 -12.00 5.64 -16.73
N LEU A 54 -13.09 5.96 -16.02
CA LEU A 54 -13.56 7.32 -15.76
C LEU A 54 -12.89 7.88 -14.50
N TYR A 55 -11.59 8.13 -14.59
CA TYR A 55 -10.78 8.63 -13.47
C TYR A 55 -10.60 10.15 -13.46
N ASP A 56 -11.33 10.87 -14.31
CA ASP A 56 -11.28 12.33 -14.35
C ASP A 56 -11.61 12.91 -12.97
N ASN A 57 -10.73 13.76 -12.45
CA ASN A 57 -10.82 14.36 -11.11
C ASN A 57 -10.78 13.35 -9.94
N ILE A 58 -10.36 12.12 -10.17
CA ILE A 58 -10.07 11.14 -9.12
C ILE A 58 -8.57 11.10 -8.87
N GLU A 59 -8.20 11.27 -7.60
CA GLU A 59 -6.83 11.24 -7.11
C GLU A 59 -6.69 10.11 -6.09
N LEU A 60 -5.54 9.43 -6.12
CA LEU A 60 -5.11 8.54 -5.05
C LEU A 60 -4.25 9.34 -4.07
N VAL A 61 -4.64 9.38 -2.79
CA VAL A 61 -3.77 9.90 -1.73
C VAL A 61 -3.27 8.74 -0.89
N ALA A 62 -1.95 8.64 -0.70
CA ALA A 62 -1.34 7.54 0.04
C ALA A 62 0.02 7.94 0.63
N ALA A 63 0.43 7.23 1.68
CA ALA A 63 1.84 7.17 2.05
C ALA A 63 2.53 6.19 1.09
N VAL A 64 3.58 6.63 0.41
CA VAL A 64 4.26 5.87 -0.64
C VAL A 64 5.69 5.54 -0.26
N GLY A 65 6.05 4.27 -0.43
CA GLY A 65 7.38 3.73 -0.27
C GLY A 65 7.99 3.28 -1.61
N ASN A 66 9.31 3.26 -1.66
CA ASN A 66 10.04 2.61 -2.76
C ASN A 66 9.85 1.08 -2.70
N GLY A 67 9.80 0.41 -3.85
CA GLY A 67 9.74 -1.04 -3.98
C GLY A 67 11.08 -1.77 -4.19
N LEU A 68 12.23 -1.08 -4.23
CA LEU A 68 13.54 -1.69 -4.55
C LEU A 68 14.44 -1.99 -3.36
N GLY A 69 15.25 -3.06 -3.54
CA GLY A 69 16.30 -3.49 -2.63
C GLY A 69 15.77 -3.75 -1.22
N ARG A 70 16.66 -3.57 -0.24
CA ARG A 70 16.34 -3.72 1.19
C ARG A 70 15.08 -2.92 1.57
N GLN A 71 15.04 -1.62 1.26
CA GLN A 71 13.93 -0.74 1.64
C GLN A 71 12.59 -1.15 1.02
N GLY A 72 12.61 -1.64 -0.22
CA GLY A 72 11.44 -2.14 -0.91
C GLY A 72 10.76 -3.32 -0.24
N MET A 73 11.56 -4.21 0.31
CA MET A 73 11.08 -5.37 1.05
C MET A 73 10.36 -4.95 2.34
N PHE A 74 10.93 -4.00 3.10
CA PHE A 74 10.25 -3.42 4.28
C PHE A 74 8.95 -2.71 3.90
N ALA A 75 8.93 -1.99 2.77
CA ALA A 75 7.73 -1.30 2.29
C ALA A 75 6.61 -2.30 1.94
N GLN A 76 6.94 -3.40 1.26
CA GLN A 76 5.98 -4.47 0.92
C GLN A 76 5.43 -5.22 2.15
N ALA A 77 6.23 -5.30 3.22
CA ALA A 77 5.82 -5.79 4.54
C ALA A 77 5.05 -4.75 5.36
N VAL A 78 4.91 -3.52 4.86
CA VAL A 78 4.23 -2.41 5.55
C VAL A 78 4.88 -2.12 6.91
N TRP A 79 6.21 -2.19 6.95
CA TRP A 79 6.95 -1.98 8.19
C TRP A 79 7.39 -0.52 8.33
N PHE A 80 6.79 0.15 9.30
CA PHE A 80 7.03 1.53 9.67
C PHE A 80 8.05 1.66 10.80
N GLY A 81 8.83 2.76 10.80
CA GLY A 81 9.65 3.19 11.93
C GLY A 81 11.16 2.93 11.77
N LYS A 82 11.89 2.97 12.88
CA LYS A 82 13.35 2.93 12.90
C LYS A 82 13.86 1.61 12.29
N GLY A 83 14.52 1.72 11.13
CA GLY A 83 15.05 0.57 10.37
C GLY A 83 14.10 0.01 9.31
N GLY A 84 12.87 0.51 9.23
CA GLY A 84 11.88 0.19 8.20
C GLY A 84 11.96 1.11 6.97
N ALA A 85 10.90 1.10 6.16
CA ALA A 85 10.83 1.87 4.92
C ALA A 85 10.58 3.37 5.17
N ASP A 86 11.22 4.21 4.36
CA ASP A 86 10.91 5.64 4.28
C ASP A 86 9.62 5.85 3.48
N TRP A 87 8.68 6.59 4.06
CA TRP A 87 7.38 6.90 3.46
C TRP A 87 7.24 8.39 3.19
N LYS A 88 6.58 8.73 2.09
CA LYS A 88 6.18 10.10 1.77
C LYS A 88 4.70 10.15 1.46
N TRP A 89 3.99 11.11 2.02
CA TRP A 89 2.61 11.37 1.61
C TRP A 89 2.60 11.92 0.19
N MET A 90 1.78 11.30 -0.65
CA MET A 90 1.63 11.66 -2.04
C MET A 90 0.18 11.79 -2.45
N LYS A 91 -0.06 12.74 -3.34
CA LYS A 91 -1.27 12.88 -4.14
C LYS A 91 -0.92 12.50 -5.58
N ILE A 92 -1.54 11.42 -6.03
CA ILE A 92 -1.27 10.74 -7.29
C ILE A 92 -2.49 10.94 -8.19
N GLY A 93 -2.28 11.64 -9.30
CA GLY A 93 -3.29 11.92 -10.31
C GLY A 93 -3.12 11.03 -11.54
N ASP A 94 -3.70 11.46 -12.66
CA ASP A 94 -3.53 10.86 -13.99
C ASP A 94 -3.68 9.33 -14.03
N ILE A 95 -4.64 8.81 -13.25
CA ILE A 95 -4.91 7.38 -13.16
C ILE A 95 -5.37 6.88 -14.53
N LYS A 96 -4.64 5.92 -15.09
CA LYS A 96 -4.96 5.32 -16.40
C LYS A 96 -5.83 4.09 -16.26
N ASN A 97 -5.51 3.24 -15.29
CA ASN A 97 -6.34 2.10 -14.94
C ASN A 97 -6.06 1.60 -13.52
N ILE A 98 -6.98 0.80 -13.02
CA ILE A 98 -6.84 0.07 -11.77
C ILE A 98 -7.04 -1.41 -12.07
N VAL A 99 -6.06 -2.22 -11.70
CA VAL A 99 -6.01 -3.64 -12.05
C VAL A 99 -5.82 -4.50 -10.82
N CYS A 100 -6.49 -5.65 -10.78
CA CYS A 100 -6.17 -6.72 -9.84
C CYS A 100 -5.15 -7.65 -10.53
N ALA A 101 -3.88 -7.46 -10.25
CA ALA A 101 -2.78 -8.20 -10.86
C ALA A 101 -2.35 -9.38 -9.99
N SER A 102 -1.97 -10.48 -10.65
CA SER A 102 -0.99 -11.43 -10.12
C SER A 102 0.37 -10.96 -10.58
N ASP A 103 0.87 -9.89 -9.96
CA ASP A 103 2.13 -9.28 -10.34
C ASP A 103 3.31 -10.06 -9.77
N GLY A 104 4.23 -10.53 -10.62
CA GLY A 104 5.37 -11.33 -10.20
C GLY A 104 6.43 -10.59 -9.37
N VAL A 105 6.31 -9.27 -9.24
CA VAL A 105 7.24 -8.42 -8.48
C VAL A 105 6.69 -8.12 -7.09
N PHE A 106 5.40 -7.75 -6.98
CA PHE A 106 4.78 -7.51 -5.67
C PHE A 106 4.63 -8.83 -4.90
N ARG A 107 5.32 -8.95 -3.76
CA ARG A 107 5.38 -10.17 -2.93
C ARG A 107 5.67 -11.42 -3.76
N LEU A 108 6.51 -11.27 -4.79
CA LEU A 108 6.85 -12.32 -5.76
C LEU A 108 5.62 -13.06 -6.35
N GLY A 109 4.50 -12.36 -6.52
CA GLY A 109 3.28 -12.92 -7.10
C GLY A 109 2.58 -13.97 -6.25
N THR A 110 2.95 -14.13 -4.99
CA THR A 110 2.29 -15.12 -4.10
C THR A 110 0.86 -14.74 -3.75
N GLU A 111 0.46 -13.48 -3.99
CA GLU A 111 -0.84 -12.93 -3.65
C GLU A 111 -1.39 -12.07 -4.80
N PRO A 112 -2.71 -12.09 -5.09
CA PRO A 112 -3.34 -11.10 -5.94
C PRO A 112 -3.30 -9.73 -5.25
N CYS A 113 -2.94 -8.69 -6.00
CA CYS A 113 -2.81 -7.33 -5.48
C CYS A 113 -3.49 -6.33 -6.42
N ILE A 114 -3.85 -5.17 -5.88
CA ILE A 114 -4.45 -4.10 -6.69
C ILE A 114 -3.39 -3.06 -6.97
N ALA A 115 -3.23 -2.71 -8.24
CA ALA A 115 -2.34 -1.66 -8.68
C ALA A 115 -3.13 -0.51 -9.32
N VAL A 116 -2.77 0.71 -8.96
CA VAL A 116 -3.18 1.93 -9.66
C VAL A 116 -2.06 2.29 -10.62
N CYS A 117 -2.33 2.26 -11.92
CA CYS A 117 -1.33 2.59 -12.93
C CYS A 117 -1.53 4.03 -13.38
N THR A 118 -0.47 4.83 -13.29
CA THR A 118 -0.42 6.17 -13.88
C THR A 118 0.34 6.12 -15.20
N SER A 119 0.55 7.27 -15.84
CA SER A 119 1.43 7.38 -17.00
C SER A 119 2.91 7.10 -16.68
N THR A 120 3.30 7.13 -15.40
CA THR A 120 4.70 6.99 -15.00
C THR A 120 5.00 5.63 -14.40
N VAL A 121 4.23 5.19 -13.39
CA VAL A 121 4.50 3.96 -12.63
C VAL A 121 3.22 3.32 -12.05
N PRO A 122 3.23 2.00 -11.78
CA PRO A 122 2.23 1.35 -10.94
C PRO A 122 2.47 1.57 -9.44
N TYR A 123 1.37 1.82 -8.71
CA TYR A 123 1.31 1.87 -7.25
C TYR A 123 0.52 0.68 -6.73
N PHE A 124 1.20 -0.23 -6.04
CA PHE A 124 0.57 -1.39 -5.41
C PHE A 124 -0.08 -0.98 -4.09
N LEU A 125 -1.39 -1.13 -4.04
CA LEU A 125 -2.21 -0.79 -2.87
C LEU A 125 -2.07 -1.89 -1.82
N THR A 126 -1.78 -1.46 -0.59
CA THR A 126 -1.72 -2.34 0.58
C THR A 126 -2.89 -2.05 1.50
N ILE A 127 -2.71 -1.24 2.55
CA ILE A 127 -3.72 -0.95 3.57
C ILE A 127 -4.49 0.34 3.23
N PRO A 128 -5.84 0.35 3.18
CA PRO A 128 -6.59 1.59 3.05
C PRO A 128 -6.50 2.42 4.33
N HIS A 129 -6.66 3.73 4.20
CA HIS A 129 -6.85 4.62 5.35
C HIS A 129 -8.08 4.15 6.18
N PRO A 130 -8.06 4.25 7.53
CA PRO A 130 -9.19 3.85 8.37
C PRO A 130 -10.54 4.41 7.91
N ASP A 131 -10.60 5.70 7.56
CA ASP A 131 -11.82 6.36 7.09
C ASP A 131 -12.26 5.90 5.70
N TYR A 132 -11.34 5.33 4.92
CA TYR A 132 -11.62 4.78 3.59
C TYR A 132 -11.96 3.29 3.62
N ARG A 133 -11.70 2.61 4.74
CA ARG A 133 -11.73 1.14 4.83
C ARG A 133 -13.08 0.54 4.40
N ASP A 134 -14.18 1.09 4.88
CA ASP A 134 -15.51 0.56 4.58
C ASP A 134 -15.90 0.79 3.11
N VAL A 135 -15.52 1.94 2.56
CA VAL A 135 -15.69 2.27 1.14
C VAL A 135 -14.89 1.28 0.30
N TRP A 136 -13.62 1.06 0.66
CA TRP A 136 -12.76 0.14 -0.04
C TRP A 136 -13.28 -1.29 -0.03
N ILE A 137 -13.79 -1.78 1.11
CA ILE A 137 -14.39 -3.12 1.20
C ILE A 137 -15.58 -3.27 0.24
N ARG A 138 -16.41 -2.24 0.07
CA ARG A 138 -17.52 -2.27 -0.90
C ARG A 138 -17.01 -2.27 -2.33
N THR A 139 -16.03 -1.42 -2.65
CA THR A 139 -15.35 -1.41 -3.95
C THR A 139 -14.79 -2.79 -4.30
N LEU A 140 -14.08 -3.45 -3.37
CA LEU A 140 -13.53 -4.80 -3.59
C LEU A 140 -14.62 -5.83 -3.90
N LYS A 141 -15.72 -5.82 -3.13
CA LYS A 141 -16.85 -6.74 -3.33
C LYS A 141 -17.54 -6.52 -4.67
N THR A 142 -17.61 -5.28 -5.15
CA THR A 142 -18.23 -4.94 -6.42
C THR A 142 -17.34 -5.31 -7.61
N LEU A 143 -16.06 -5.00 -7.53
CA LEU A 143 -15.13 -5.14 -8.66
C LEU A 143 -14.54 -6.54 -8.79
N TRP A 144 -14.23 -7.18 -7.67
CA TRP A 144 -13.59 -8.50 -7.64
C TRP A 144 -14.24 -9.44 -6.63
N PRO A 145 -15.56 -9.72 -6.74
CA PRO A 145 -16.31 -10.54 -5.77
C PRO A 145 -15.75 -11.95 -5.57
N THR A 146 -15.04 -12.48 -6.57
CA THR A 146 -14.48 -13.84 -6.55
C THR A 146 -13.00 -13.88 -6.20
N LYS A 147 -12.32 -12.73 -6.14
CA LYS A 147 -10.91 -12.67 -5.73
C LYS A 147 -10.88 -12.38 -4.23
N GLN A 148 -10.29 -13.29 -3.46
CA GLN A 148 -9.90 -12.98 -2.09
C GLN A 148 -8.67 -12.06 -2.13
N VAL A 149 -8.88 -10.79 -2.48
CA VAL A 149 -7.85 -9.76 -2.35
C VAL A 149 -7.78 -9.42 -0.87
N ASP A 150 -6.93 -10.14 -0.15
CA ASP A 150 -6.75 -9.91 1.27
C ASP A 150 -5.74 -8.78 1.47
N VAL A 151 -6.23 -7.66 1.97
CA VAL A 151 -5.43 -6.51 2.37
C VAL A 151 -4.75 -6.84 3.69
N LYS A 152 -3.73 -7.70 3.63
CA LYS A 152 -3.01 -8.15 4.82
C LYS A 152 -1.90 -7.18 5.19
N VAL A 153 -1.95 -6.70 6.42
CA VAL A 153 -0.75 -6.38 7.19
C VAL A 153 -0.06 -7.72 7.42
N TRP A 154 1.10 -7.96 6.78
CA TRP A 154 1.85 -9.18 7.06
C TRP A 154 2.34 -9.12 8.52
N PRO A 155 2.38 -10.28 9.21
CA PRO A 155 2.42 -10.34 10.65
C PRO A 155 3.63 -9.63 11.25
N LEU A 156 3.35 -8.91 12.34
CA LEU A 156 4.33 -8.32 13.25
C LEU A 156 4.88 -9.37 14.24
N GLU A 157 4.89 -10.65 13.85
CA GLU A 157 5.46 -11.77 14.60
C GLU A 157 5.64 -13.00 13.67
N GLY A 158 6.44 -13.98 14.09
CA GLY A 158 6.54 -15.28 13.42
C GLY A 158 7.62 -15.40 12.33
N ARG A 159 7.47 -16.40 11.45
CA ARG A 159 8.49 -16.74 10.45
C ARG A 159 8.49 -15.77 9.26
N ARG A 160 9.68 -15.59 8.69
CA ARG A 160 9.90 -14.81 7.47
C ARG A 160 9.03 -15.32 6.31
N PRO A 161 8.40 -14.44 5.51
CA PRO A 161 7.67 -14.86 4.32
C PRO A 161 8.59 -15.44 3.25
N VAL A 162 8.05 -16.36 2.45
CA VAL A 162 8.77 -16.98 1.32
C VAL A 162 9.17 -16.00 0.21
N TRP A 163 8.53 -14.83 0.14
CA TRP A 163 8.85 -13.78 -0.82
C TRP A 163 9.90 -12.77 -0.30
N TRP A 164 10.28 -12.85 0.98
CA TRP A 164 11.36 -12.04 1.53
C TRP A 164 12.68 -12.48 0.92
N PHE A 165 13.55 -11.55 0.53
CA PHE A 165 14.78 -11.93 -0.13
C PHE A 165 15.78 -12.54 0.85
N ASP A 166 16.38 -13.67 0.46
CA ASP A 166 17.32 -14.42 1.30
C ASP A 166 18.54 -13.58 1.68
N GLU A 167 18.99 -12.67 0.81
CA GLU A 167 20.09 -11.74 1.11
C GLU A 167 19.81 -10.80 2.29
N TYR A 168 18.54 -10.64 2.69
CA TYR A 168 18.11 -9.85 3.84
C TYR A 168 17.46 -10.71 4.92
N GLU A 169 17.73 -12.01 5.00
CA GLU A 169 17.06 -12.89 5.96
C GLU A 169 17.19 -12.41 7.42
N HIS A 170 18.36 -11.89 7.80
CA HIS A 170 18.64 -11.40 9.15
C HIS A 170 17.94 -10.07 9.48
N ASP A 171 17.37 -9.40 8.47
CA ASP A 171 16.58 -8.19 8.67
C ASP A 171 15.15 -8.50 9.12
N TRP A 172 14.71 -9.76 9.03
CA TRP A 172 13.41 -10.16 9.56
C TRP A 172 13.43 -10.11 11.10
N PRO A 173 12.52 -9.35 11.74
CA PRO A 173 12.68 -8.95 13.14
C PRO A 173 12.32 -10.08 14.12
N PHE A 174 11.57 -11.08 13.67
CA PHE A 174 10.97 -12.12 14.52
C PHE A 174 11.62 -13.49 14.37
N ASP A 175 12.53 -13.64 13.40
CA ASP A 175 13.37 -14.83 13.24
C ASP A 175 14.74 -14.58 13.86
N LYS A 176 14.71 -13.98 15.06
CA LYS A 176 15.86 -13.95 15.94
C LYS A 176 15.75 -15.22 16.75
N SER A 177 16.45 -16.26 16.30
CA SER A 177 16.79 -17.37 17.19
C SER A 177 17.30 -16.75 18.49
N GLU A 178 16.52 -16.90 19.56
CA GLU A 178 17.07 -16.64 20.88
C GLU A 178 18.30 -17.55 20.96
N ASN A 179 19.48 -16.93 21.05
CA ASN A 179 20.65 -17.60 21.56
C ASN A 179 20.27 -18.04 22.97
N ILE A 180 19.67 -19.23 23.08
CA ILE A 180 19.66 -20.01 24.29
C ILE A 180 21.14 -20.30 24.54
N GLN A 181 21.78 -19.41 25.30
CA GLN A 181 23.05 -19.76 25.91
C GLN A 181 22.77 -21.03 26.73
N PRO A 182 23.54 -22.11 26.53
CA PRO A 182 23.40 -23.27 27.39
C PRO A 182 23.63 -22.79 28.82
N LEU A 183 22.68 -23.10 29.71
CA LEU A 183 22.88 -23.00 31.15
C LEU A 183 24.08 -23.91 31.47
N GLU A 184 25.22 -23.30 31.74
CA GLU A 184 26.27 -23.95 32.50
C GLU A 184 25.76 -24.07 33.94
N ASP A 185 25.45 -25.30 34.37
CA ASP A 185 25.59 -25.79 35.74
C ASP A 185 25.74 -27.32 35.70
#